data_AF-A0A6B3EC42-F1
#
_entry.id   AF-A0A6B3EC42-F1
#
_cell.length_a   1.000
_cell.length_b   1.000
_cell.length_c   1.000
_cell.angle_alpha   90.00
_cell.angle_beta   90.00
_cell.angle_gamma   90.00
#
_symmetry.space_group_name_H-M   'P 1'
#
loop_
_entity.id
_entity.type
_entity.pdbx_description
1 polymer ?
#
loop_
_entity_poly.entity_id
_entity_poly.type
_entity_poly.pdbx_seq_one_letter_code
_entity_poly.pdbx_strand_id
1 'polypeptide(L)' 'MQRLEQELNTSVPHSARMWNYWLGGKDNYEADRKLGQYMAETYPQIRDIARASRAFQARAVRHLAAE' A
#
# COMPACT_ATOMS: atom_id res chain seq x y z
N MET A 1 13.13 12.92 13.58
CA MET A 1 11.77 12.32 13.61
C MET A 1 10.72 13.36 13.24
N GLN A 2 10.56 14.42 14.04
CA GLN A 2 9.49 15.42 13.87
C GLN A 2 9.45 16.13 12.49
N ARG A 3 10.60 16.46 11.90
CA ARG A 3 10.68 17.06 10.55
C ARG A 3 10.18 16.13 9.44
N LEU A 4 10.53 14.84 9.55
CA LEU A 4 10.15 13.82 8.57
C LEU A 4 8.64 13.52 8.63
N GLU A 5 8.06 13.57 9.84
CA GLU A 5 6.61 13.44 10.03
C GLU A 5 5.83 14.64 9.47
N GLN A 6 6.36 15.86 9.59
CA GLN A 6 5.77 17.04 8.95
C GLN A 6 5.89 17.01 7.42
N GLU A 7 7.03 16.56 6.88
CA GLU A 7 7.21 16.39 5.43
C GLU A 7 6.30 15.29 4.84
N LEU A 8 6.06 14.20 5.59
CA LEU A 8 5.21 13.08 5.15
C LEU A 8 3.72 13.23 5.49
N ASN A 9 3.35 14.25 6.26
CA ASN A 9 2.00 14.48 6.79
C ASN A 9 1.29 13.17 7.19
N THR A 10 1.73 12.59 8.31
CA THR A 10 1.33 11.23 8.73
C THR A 10 -0.10 11.12 9.27
N SER A 11 -0.78 12.25 9.46
CA SER A 11 -2.18 12.32 9.89
C SER A 11 -3.18 12.23 8.72
N VAL A 12 -2.72 12.42 7.48
CA VAL A 12 -3.55 12.29 6.27
C VAL A 12 -3.22 10.97 5.57
N PRO A 13 -4.20 10.12 5.23
CA PRO A 13 -3.91 8.85 4.56
C PRO A 13 -3.33 9.07 3.15
N HIS A 14 -2.42 8.19 2.74
CA HIS A 14 -1.79 8.22 1.42
C HIS A 14 -1.91 6.87 0.71
N SER A 15 -2.28 6.88 -0.57
CA SER A 15 -2.58 5.67 -1.35
C SER A 15 -1.43 4.64 -1.34
N ALA A 16 -0.19 5.09 -1.55
CA ALA A 16 0.99 4.22 -1.50
C ALA A 16 1.18 3.52 -0.13
N ARG A 17 0.91 4.23 0.98
CA ARG A 17 1.02 3.69 2.35
C ARG A 17 -0.11 2.72 2.66
N MET A 18 -1.30 2.96 2.12
CA MET A 18 -2.41 2.01 2.17
C MET A 18 -2.11 0.73 1.38
N TRP A 19 -1.49 0.85 0.20
CA TRP A 19 -1.02 -0.32 -0.56
C TRP A 19 0.02 -1.12 0.21
N ASN A 20 0.95 -0.43 0.86
CA ASN A 20 1.93 -1.05 1.76
C ASN A 20 1.24 -1.81 2.91
N TYR A 21 0.24 -1.21 3.56
CA TYR A 21 -0.55 -1.85 4.61
C TYR A 21 -1.27 -3.13 4.12
N TRP A 22 -1.98 -3.08 2.99
CA TRP A 22 -2.69 -4.26 2.47
C TRP A 22 -1.76 -5.41 2.05
N LEU A 23 -0.51 -5.09 1.72
CA LEU A 23 0.53 -6.06 1.41
C LEU A 23 1.26 -6.59 2.66
N GLY A 24 0.91 -6.13 3.86
CA GLY A 24 1.56 -6.53 5.12
C GLY A 24 2.89 -5.81 5.39
N GLY A 25 3.16 -4.70 4.71
CA GLY A 25 4.32 -3.84 4.97
C GLY A 25 4.19 -3.00 6.24
N LYS A 26 5.29 -2.36 6.63
CA LYS A 26 5.41 -1.53 7.86
C LYS A 26 5.49 -0.03 7.61
N ASP A 27 5.61 0.40 6.35
CA ASP A 27 5.78 1.80 5.96
C ASP A 27 4.41 2.46 5.78
N ASN A 28 3.66 2.48 6.88
CA ASN A 28 2.31 3.04 6.98
C ASN A 28 2.07 3.59 8.38
N TYR A 29 1.27 4.64 8.46
CA TYR A 29 0.89 5.30 9.70
C TYR A 29 -0.54 4.95 10.08
N GLU A 30 -0.97 5.40 11.26
CA GLU A 30 -2.29 5.08 11.80
C GLU A 30 -3.43 5.56 10.88
N ALA A 31 -3.31 6.74 10.28
CA ALA A 31 -4.30 7.26 9.34
C ALA A 31 -4.49 6.34 8.12
N ASP A 32 -3.39 5.81 7.58
CA ASP A 32 -3.43 4.89 6.44
C ASP A 32 -4.10 3.56 6.83
N ARG A 33 -3.79 3.02 8.01
CA ARG A 33 -4.38 1.75 8.50
C ARG A 33 -5.87 1.89 8.77
N LYS A 34 -6.32 2.99 9.37
CA LYS A 34 -7.75 3.25 9.63
C LYS A 34 -8.55 3.26 8.34
N LEU A 35 -8.13 4.07 7.36
CA LEU A 35 -8.84 4.13 6.07
C LEU A 35 -8.69 2.82 5.28
N GLY A 36 -7.50 2.21 5.29
CA GLY A 36 -7.24 0.94 4.62
C GLY A 36 -8.06 -0.23 5.19
N GLN A 37 -8.29 -0.25 6.50
CA GLN A 37 -9.16 -1.25 7.13
C GLN A 37 -10.63 -1.00 6.74
N TYR A 38 -11.13 0.24 6.85
CA TYR A 38 -12.48 0.59 6.44
C TYR A 38 -12.77 0.22 4.97
N MET A 39 -11.81 0.50 4.07
CA MET A 39 -11.92 0.10 2.66
C MET A 39 -11.90 -1.41 2.48
N ALA A 40 -11.12 -2.15 3.26
CA ALA A 40 -11.10 -3.62 3.20
C ALA A 40 -12.37 -4.25 3.79
N GLU A 41 -13.06 -3.59 4.71
CA GLU A 41 -14.37 -4.01 5.20
C GLU A 41 -15.48 -3.72 4.17
N THR A 42 -15.39 -2.58 3.48
CA THR A 42 -16.37 -2.16 2.47
C THR A 42 -16.18 -2.89 1.14
N TYR A 43 -14.93 -3.19 0.79
CA TYR A 43 -14.53 -3.90 -0.43
C TYR A 43 -13.52 -5.01 -0.10
N PRO A 44 -13.99 -6.18 0.36
CA PRO A 44 -13.14 -7.27 0.84
C PRO A 44 -12.06 -7.74 -0.13
N GLN A 45 -12.30 -7.63 -1.45
CA GLN A 45 -11.40 -8.06 -2.50
C GLN A 45 -10.14 -7.16 -2.63
N ILE A 46 -10.10 -5.99 -2.00
CA ILE A 46 -8.98 -5.04 -2.17
C ILE A 46 -7.63 -5.64 -1.78
N ARG A 47 -7.59 -6.51 -0.77
CA ARG A 47 -6.37 -7.19 -0.34
C ARG A 47 -5.87 -8.20 -1.37
N ASP A 48 -6.79 -8.92 -2.01
CA ASP A 48 -6.45 -9.83 -3.12
C ASP A 48 -5.95 -9.06 -4.33
N ILE A 49 -6.60 -7.94 -4.66
CA ILE A 49 -6.19 -7.05 -5.76
C ILE A 49 -4.78 -6.50 -5.51
N ALA A 50 -4.47 -6.05 -4.29
CA ALA A 50 -3.15 -5.56 -3.94
C ALA A 50 -2.06 -6.63 -4.19
N ARG A 51 -2.29 -7.87 -3.74
CA ARG A 51 -1.39 -9.01 -3.97
C ARG A 51 -1.27 -9.35 -5.45
N ALA A 52 -2.39 -9.43 -6.18
CA ALA A 52 -2.42 -9.75 -7.60
C ALA A 52 -1.68 -8.70 -8.44
N SER A 53 -1.86 -7.42 -8.12
CA SER A 53 -1.14 -6.31 -8.74
C SER A 53 0.37 -6.44 -8.57
N ARG A 54 0.85 -6.75 -7.35
CA ARG A 54 2.28 -6.99 -7.13
C ARG A 54 2.81 -8.22 -7.83
N ALA A 55 2.06 -9.31 -7.84
CA ALA A 55 2.43 -10.50 -8.59
C ALA A 55 2.55 -10.21 -10.09
N PHE A 56 1.60 -9.45 -10.66
CA PHE A 56 1.65 -9.03 -12.06
C PHE A 56 2.87 -8.16 -12.35
N GLN A 57 3.13 -7.14 -11.54
CA GLN A 57 4.29 -6.27 -11.72
C GLN A 57 5.60 -7.07 -11.74
N ALA A 58 5.77 -8.02 -10.81
CA ALA A 58 6.95 -8.86 -10.75
C ALA A 58 7.12 -9.74 -12.01
N ARG A 59 6.02 -10.29 -12.56
CA ARG A 59 6.05 -11.07 -13.82
C ARG A 59 6.38 -10.18 -15.02
N ALA A 60 5.76 -9.01 -15.12
CA ALA A 60 5.97 -8.08 -16.22
C ALA A 60 7.42 -7.60 -16.28
N VAL A 61 8.00 -7.19 -15.14
CA VAL A 61 9.41 -6.78 -15.07
C VAL A 61 10.35 -7.92 -15.44
N ARG A 62 10.08 -9.15 -14.97
CA ARG A 62 10.90 -10.33 -15.30
C ARG A 62 10.88 -10.64 -16.80
N HIS A 63 9.72 -10.52 -17.44
CA HIS A 63 9.59 -10.75 -18.87
C HIS A 63 10.42 -9.72 -19.65
N LEU A 64 10.22 -8.43 -19.37
CA LEU A 64 10.92 -7.34 -20.07
C LEU A 64 12.43 -7.32 -19.83
N ALA A 65 12.90 -7.70 -18.64
CA ALA A 65 14.32 -7.73 -18.32
C ALA A 65 15.06 -8.95 -18.89
N ALA A 66 14.33 -9.94 -19.41
CA ALA A 66 14.90 -11.12 -20.07
C ALA A 66 15.04 -10.95 -21.60
N GLU A 67 14.65 -9.79 -22.13
CA GLU A 67 14.81 -9.39 -23.54
C GLU A 67 16.14 -8.66 -23.79
#